data_AF-A0A969SDE1-F1
#
_entry.id   AF-A0A969SDE1-F1
#
_cell.length_a   1.000
_cell.length_b   1.000
_cell.length_c   1.000
_cell.angle_alpha   90.00
_cell.angle_beta   90.00
_cell.angle_gamma   90.00
#
_symmetry.space_group_name_H-M   'P 1'
#
loop_
_entity.id
_entity.type
_entity.pdbx_description
1 polymer ?
#
loop_
_entity_poly.entity_id
_entity_poly.type
_entity_poly.pdbx_seq_one_letter_code
_entity_poly.pdbx_strand_id
1 'polypeptide(L)' 'MSKLPDDCSVEDVQYHLYVLEKVRQGLVVVDHQETIITQEEAEALLSKWLIE' A
#
# COMPACT_ATOMS: atom_id res chain seq x y z
N MET A 1 -15.78 5.58 11.48
CA MET A 1 -16.03 5.13 10.10
C MET A 1 -17.28 5.82 9.62
N SER A 2 -17.14 6.75 8.67
CA SER A 2 -18.28 7.25 7.90
C SER A 2 -18.97 6.04 7.27
N LYS A 3 -20.31 6.00 7.30
CA LYS A 3 -21.06 4.99 6.54
C LYS A 3 -20.69 5.14 5.06
N LEU A 4 -20.62 4.00 4.36
CA LEU A 4 -20.49 4.01 2.91
C LEU A 4 -21.65 4.84 2.32
N PRO A 5 -21.38 5.69 1.32
CA PRO A 5 -22.43 6.40 0.60
C PRO A 5 -23.46 5.43 0.02
N ASP A 6 -24.72 5.86 -0.05
CA ASP A 6 -25.82 5.03 -0.59
C ASP A 6 -25.64 4.70 -2.09
N ASP A 7 -24.78 5.45 -2.79
CA ASP A 7 -24.42 5.29 -4.20
C ASP A 7 -23.09 4.56 -4.43
N CYS A 8 -22.47 3.98 -3.40
CA CYS A 8 -21.20 3.27 -3.59
C CYS A 8 -21.37 2.01 -4.45
N SER A 9 -20.48 1.85 -5.42
CA SER A 9 -20.38 0.62 -6.21
C SER A 9 -19.69 -0.50 -5.43
N VAL A 10 -19.77 -1.74 -5.95
CA VAL A 10 -19.03 -2.87 -5.37
C VAL A 10 -17.52 -2.64 -5.52
N GLU A 11 -17.10 -2.03 -6.61
CA GLU A 11 -15.72 -1.67 -6.91
C GLU A 11 -15.17 -0.65 -5.91
N ASP A 12 -15.97 0.34 -5.48
CA ASP A 12 -15.56 1.32 -4.46
C ASP A 12 -15.29 0.62 -3.12
N VAL A 13 -16.20 -0.27 -2.71
CA VAL A 13 -16.03 -1.06 -1.48
C VAL A 13 -14.77 -1.91 -1.57
N GLN A 14 -14.56 -2.57 -2.70
CA GLN A 14 -13.39 -3.42 -2.92
C GLN A 14 -12.08 -2.60 -2.89
N TYR A 15 -12.06 -1.43 -3.50
CA TYR A 15 -10.89 -0.55 -3.48
C TYR A 15 -10.57 -0.10 -2.06
N HIS A 16 -11.58 0.30 -1.28
CA HIS A 16 -11.38 0.67 0.12
C HIS A 16 -10.81 -0.49 0.95
N LEU A 17 -11.34 -1.69 0.79
CA LEU A 17 -10.82 -2.88 1.48
C LEU A 17 -9.39 -3.21 1.03
N TYR A 18 -9.10 -3.10 -0.26
CA TYR A 18 -7.74 -3.30 -0.78
C TYR A 18 -6.76 -2.32 -0.14
N VAL A 19 -7.05 -1.03 -0.14
CA VAL A 19 -6.16 -0.01 0.47
C VAL A 19 -5.95 -0.28 1.95
N LEU A 20 -7.02 -0.59 2.69
CA LEU A 20 -6.92 -0.92 4.12
C LEU A 20 -6.01 -2.14 4.37
N GLU A 21 -6.16 -3.18 3.56
CA GLU A 21 -5.35 -4.39 3.66
C GLU A 21 -3.89 -4.11 3.32
N LYS A 22 -3.60 -3.33 2.27
CA LYS A 22 -2.23 -2.93 1.91
C LYS A 22 -1.55 -2.14 3.03
N VAL A 23 -2.28 -1.25 3.70
CA VAL A 23 -1.74 -0.50 4.86
C VAL A 23 -1.47 -1.44 6.04
N ARG A 24 -2.40 -2.35 6.38
CA ARG A 24 -2.19 -3.32 7.46
C ARG A 24 -0.98 -4.21 7.20
N GLN A 25 -0.83 -4.71 5.98
CA GLN A 25 0.33 -5.52 5.59
C GLN A 25 1.64 -4.74 5.74
N GLY A 26 1.67 -3.48 5.32
CA GLY A 26 2.85 -2.61 5.50
C GLY A 26 3.25 -2.45 6.97
N LEU A 27 2.27 -2.29 7.86
CA LEU A 27 2.53 -2.19 9.31
C LEU A 27 3.11 -3.49 9.89
N VAL A 28 2.61 -4.65 9.46
CA VAL A 28 3.13 -5.97 9.88
C VAL A 28 4.58 -6.15 9.45
N VAL A 29 4.93 -5.77 8.21
CA VAL A 29 6.31 -5.83 7.71
C VAL A 29 7.26 -4.94 8.53
N VAL A 30 6.79 -3.75 8.92
CA VAL A 30 7.56 -2.84 9.78
C VAL A 30 7.75 -3.41 11.18
N ASP A 31 6.70 -4.01 11.77
CA ASP A 31 6.75 -4.62 13.11
C ASP A 31 7.77 -5.77 13.18
N HIS A 32 7.85 -6.58 12.12
CA HIS A 32 8.81 -7.68 12.03
C HIS A 32 10.23 -7.22 11.59
N GLN A 33 10.44 -5.93 11.34
CA GLN A 33 11.71 -5.33 10.89
C GLN A 33 12.35 -5.99 9.65
N GLU A 34 11.59 -6.75 8.87
CA GLU A 34 12.15 -7.58 7.80
C GLU A 34 12.56 -6.77 6.56
N THR A 35 12.07 -5.53 6.39
CA THR A 35 12.24 -4.79 5.13
C THR A 35 12.22 -3.25 5.31
N ILE A 36 12.84 -2.73 6.37
CA ILE A 36 13.04 -1.28 6.50
C ILE A 36 14.34 -0.91 5.79
N ILE A 37 14.23 -0.18 4.69
CA ILE A 37 15.36 0.33 3.91
C ILE A 37 15.34 1.85 3.88
N THR A 38 16.49 2.45 3.61
CA THR A 38 16.63 3.89 3.41
C THR A 38 16.03 4.34 2.07
N GLN A 39 15.79 5.64 1.94
CA GLN A 39 15.32 6.24 0.68
C GLN A 39 16.29 5.95 -0.47
N GLU A 40 17.60 6.06 -0.24
CA GLU A 40 18.63 5.83 -1.25
C GLU A 40 18.62 4.37 -1.74
N GLU A 41 18.50 3.41 -0.83
CA GLU A 41 18.37 1.98 -1.18
C GLU A 41 17.09 1.71 -1.98
N ALA A 42 15.98 2.35 -1.63
CA ALA A 42 14.72 2.22 -2.36
C ALA A 42 14.84 2.76 -3.79
N GLU A 43 15.43 3.95 -3.97
CA GLU A 43 15.69 4.55 -5.28
C GLU A 43 16.62 3.69 -6.14
N ALA A 44 17.70 3.18 -5.54
CA ALA A 44 18.63 2.28 -6.21
C ALA A 44 17.97 0.98 -6.68
N LEU A 45 17.09 0.38 -5.87
CA LEU A 45 16.32 -0.81 -6.26
C LEU A 45 15.36 -0.50 -7.42
N LEU A 46 14.61 0.60 -7.32
CA LEU A 46 13.57 0.96 -8.28
C LEU A 46 14.12 1.45 -9.63
N SER A 47 15.34 1.97 -9.66
CA SER A 47 16.01 2.45 -10.88
C SER A 47 16.05 1.41 -12.01
N LYS A 48 16.03 0.11 -11.68
CA LYS A 48 16.07 -1.00 -12.64
C LYS A 48 14.85 -1.08 -13.56
N TRP A 49 13.75 -0.43 -13.20
CA TRP A 49 12.50 -0.43 -13.98
C TRP A 49 12.21 0.91 -14.64
N LEU A 50 13.14 1.88 -14.56
CA LEU A 50 13.05 3.10 -15.34
C LEU A 50 13.32 2.74 -16.82
N ILE A 51 12.30 2.92 -17.65
CA ILE A 51 12.41 2.83 -19.11
C ILE A 51 12.80 4.24 -19.58
N GLU A 52 14.07 4.43 -19.92
CA GLU A 52 14.56 5.65 -20.60
C GLU A 52 14.19 5.66 -22.08
#